data_AF-A0A1A7YKQ8-F1
#
_entry.id   AF-A0A1A7YKQ8-F1
#
_cell.length_a   1.000
_cell.length_b   1.000
_cell.length_c   1.000
_cell.angle_alpha   90.00
_cell.angle_beta   90.00
_cell.angle_gamma   90.00
#
_symmetry.space_group_name_H-M   'P 1'
#
loop_
_entity.id
_entity.type
_entity.pdbx_description
1 polymer ?
#
loop_
_entity_poly.entity_id
_entity_poly.type
_entity_poly.pdbx_seq_one_letter_code
_entity_poly.pdbx_strand_id
1 'polypeptide(L)'
;DEDGGLSVGCGNGKLRQWLIDQIDSRRYPGLVWENDEKSIFRIPWKHAGKQDYNREEDAALFKAWAMFKGKYKEGVDKPDPPTWKTRLRCALNKSNDFDEIVER
;
A
#
# COMPACT_ATOMS: atom_id res chain seq x y z
N ASP A 1 -17.23 -11.40 19.92
CA ASP A 1 -17.43 -10.04 19.41
C ASP A 1 -16.06 -9.45 19.13
N GLU A 2 -15.91 -8.90 17.93
CA GLU A 2 -14.66 -8.67 17.22
C GLU A 2 -13.75 -7.65 17.90
N ASP A 3 -12.49 -8.00 18.16
CA ASP A 3 -11.43 -6.99 18.26
C ASP A 3 -10.14 -7.55 17.63
N GLY A 4 -10.15 -7.59 16.30
CA GLY A 4 -8.95 -7.72 15.48
C GLY A 4 -8.16 -6.42 15.50
N GLY A 5 -7.71 -6.01 16.68
CA GLY A 5 -6.81 -4.89 16.88
C GLY A 5 -5.44 -5.19 16.27
N LEU A 6 -5.26 -4.91 14.98
CA LEU A 6 -3.93 -4.88 14.34
C LEU A 6 -3.18 -3.63 14.81
N SER A 7 -2.80 -3.63 16.09
CA SER A 7 -1.79 -2.73 16.64
C SER A 7 -0.40 -3.18 16.16
N VAL A 8 -0.09 -2.94 14.88
CA VAL A 8 1.27 -3.13 14.36
C VAL A 8 2.07 -1.87 14.68
N GLY A 9 2.85 -1.95 15.78
CA GLY A 9 3.71 -0.88 16.25
C GLY A 9 4.66 -0.33 15.18
N CYS A 10 5.10 0.90 15.36
CA CYS A 10 6.03 1.61 14.49
C CYS A 10 7.45 0.99 14.56
N GLY A 11 8.05 0.68 13.41
CA GLY A 11 9.44 0.23 13.30
C GLY A 11 9.88 0.21 11.84
N ASN A 12 11.08 0.73 11.53
CA ASN A 12 11.54 0.98 10.15
C ASN A 12 11.66 -0.26 9.24
N GLY A 13 11.61 -1.48 9.78
CA GLY A 13 11.62 -2.74 9.02
C GLY A 13 10.24 -3.32 8.67
N LYS A 14 9.15 -2.57 8.87
CA LYS A 14 7.78 -3.11 8.79
C LYS A 14 7.06 -2.94 7.45
N LEU A 15 7.68 -2.32 6.43
CA LEU A 15 7.02 -2.17 5.12
C LEU A 15 6.67 -3.54 4.53
N ARG A 16 7.60 -4.50 4.55
CA ARG A 16 7.39 -5.87 4.09
C ARG A 16 6.20 -6.54 4.78
N GLN A 17 6.23 -6.60 6.11
CA GLN A 17 5.16 -7.24 6.88
C GLN A 17 3.81 -6.53 6.70
N TRP A 18 3.82 -5.20 6.69
CA TRP A 18 2.61 -4.40 6.47
C TRP A 18 2.02 -4.67 5.09
N LEU A 19 2.84 -4.68 4.04
CA LEU A 19 2.37 -4.90 2.69
C LEU A 19 1.82 -6.32 2.52
N ILE A 20 2.49 -7.32 3.11
CA ILE A 20 2.01 -8.71 3.13
C ILE A 20 0.60 -8.79 3.72
N ASP A 21 0.40 -8.17 4.89
CA ASP A 21 -0.89 -8.13 5.57
C ASP A 21 -1.98 -7.42 4.73
N GLN A 22 -1.60 -6.35 4.01
CA GLN A 22 -2.52 -5.65 3.11
C GLN A 22 -2.92 -6.49 1.89
N ILE A 23 -1.98 -7.26 1.31
CA ILE A 23 -2.28 -8.17 0.18
C ILE A 23 -3.13 -9.35 0.66
N ASP A 24 -2.80 -9.93 1.82
CA ASP A 24 -3.51 -11.07 2.41
C ASP A 24 -4.96 -10.69 2.79
N SER A 25 -5.14 -9.48 3.32
CA SER A 25 -6.46 -8.92 3.61
C SER A 25 -7.35 -8.76 2.37
N ARG A 26 -6.79 -8.79 1.14
CA ARG A 26 -7.53 -8.69 -0.14
C ARG A 26 -8.46 -7.47 -0.22
N ARG A 27 -8.17 -6.41 0.55
CA ARG A 27 -9.02 -5.21 0.66
C ARG A 27 -8.90 -4.27 -0.54
N TYR A 28 -7.81 -4.40 -1.30
CA TYR A 28 -7.50 -3.49 -2.39
C TYR A 28 -7.60 -4.22 -3.73
N PRO A 29 -8.51 -3.83 -4.63
CA PRO A 29 -8.70 -4.52 -5.90
C PRO A 29 -7.44 -4.40 -6.76
N GLY A 30 -6.93 -5.53 -7.24
CA GLY A 30 -5.69 -5.61 -8.02
C GLY A 30 -4.41 -5.78 -7.19
N LEU A 31 -4.47 -5.63 -5.85
CA LEU A 31 -3.38 -5.98 -4.95
C LEU A 31 -3.49 -7.47 -4.58
N VAL A 32 -2.79 -8.33 -5.31
CA VAL A 32 -2.87 -9.78 -5.15
C VAL A 32 -1.51 -10.44 -5.17
N TRP A 33 -1.42 -11.59 -4.50
CA TRP A 33 -0.30 -12.52 -4.65
C TRP A 33 -0.38 -13.16 -6.04
N GLU A 34 0.69 -13.04 -6.82
CA GLU A 34 0.82 -13.72 -8.12
C GLU A 34 1.31 -15.17 -7.95
N ASN A 35 1.91 -15.49 -6.81
CA ASN A 35 2.40 -16.82 -6.47
C ASN A 35 1.87 -17.28 -5.10
N ASP A 36 1.66 -18.59 -4.94
CA ASP A 36 1.17 -19.20 -3.69
C ASP A 36 2.19 -19.08 -2.55
N GLU A 37 3.49 -19.02 -2.88
CA GLU A 37 4.58 -18.85 -1.92
C GLU A 37 4.65 -17.45 -1.29
N LYS A 38 3.75 -16.53 -1.69
CA LYS A 38 3.70 -15.13 -1.22
C LYS A 38 5.05 -14.39 -1.37
N SER A 39 5.75 -14.68 -2.46
CA SER A 39 7.01 -14.02 -2.83
C SER A 39 6.84 -12.93 -3.89
N ILE A 40 5.85 -13.07 -4.77
CA ILE A 40 5.57 -12.12 -5.86
C ILE A 40 4.15 -11.59 -5.71
N PHE A 41 4.01 -10.28 -5.69
CA PHE A 41 2.73 -9.59 -5.62
C PHE A 41 2.65 -8.52 -6.70
N ARG A 42 1.41 -8.15 -7.05
CA ARG A 42 1.13 -7.09 -8.01
C ARG A 42 0.50 -5.91 -7.30
N ILE A 43 1.03 -4.70 -7.50
CA ILE A 43 0.37 -3.46 -7.04
C ILE A 43 -0.28 -2.77 -8.24
N PRO A 44 -1.57 -2.42 -8.17
CA PRO A 44 -2.25 -1.65 -9.21
C PRO A 44 -1.72 -0.21 -9.21
N TRP A 45 -0.79 0.11 -10.12
CA TRP A 45 -0.13 1.43 -10.16
C TRP A 45 -0.81 2.42 -11.12
N LYS A 46 -2.14 2.45 -11.15
CA LYS A 46 -2.93 3.22 -12.13
C LYS A 46 -2.61 4.71 -12.08
N HIS A 47 -2.54 5.35 -13.25
CA HIS A 47 -2.29 6.78 -13.36
C HIS A 47 -3.55 7.58 -13.06
N ALA A 48 -3.42 8.61 -12.22
CA ALA A 48 -4.54 9.44 -11.78
C ALA A 48 -5.25 10.22 -12.91
N GLY A 49 -4.66 10.26 -14.10
CA GLY A 49 -5.22 10.90 -15.29
C GLY A 49 -5.99 9.96 -16.23
N LYS A 50 -6.09 8.65 -15.95
CA LYS A 50 -6.97 7.75 -16.70
C LYS A 50 -8.43 8.03 -16.30
N GLN A 51 -9.33 8.05 -17.28
CA GLN A 51 -10.78 8.24 -17.05
C GLN A 51 -11.38 7.18 -16.09
N ASP A 52 -10.73 6.03 -16.01
CA ASP A 52 -11.13 4.88 -15.20
C ASP A 52 -10.43 4.86 -13.81
N TYR A 53 -9.74 5.94 -13.43
CA TYR A 53 -9.05 6.03 -12.13
C TYR A 53 -10.02 6.37 -11.01
N ASN A 54 -10.23 5.43 -10.10
CA ASN A 54 -11.05 5.67 -8.92
C ASN A 54 -10.16 6.12 -7.77
N ARG A 55 -10.21 7.42 -7.44
CA ARG A 55 -9.40 8.00 -6.37
C ARG A 55 -9.58 7.30 -5.03
N GLU A 56 -10.76 6.79 -4.74
CA GLU A 56 -11.02 6.15 -3.45
C GLU A 56 -10.42 4.75 -3.40
N GLU A 57 -10.70 3.91 -4.40
CA GLU A 57 -10.18 2.54 -4.46
C GLU A 57 -8.69 2.47 -4.78
N ASP A 58 -8.25 3.16 -5.85
CA ASP A 58 -6.86 3.15 -6.28
C ASP A 58 -5.95 3.86 -5.25
N ALA A 59 -6.47 4.85 -4.51
CA ALA A 59 -5.68 5.51 -3.46
C ALA A 59 -5.82 4.90 -2.07
N ALA A 60 -6.75 3.95 -1.85
CA ALA A 60 -6.96 3.34 -0.53
C ALA A 60 -5.67 2.71 0.02
N LEU A 61 -4.93 1.95 -0.81
CA LEU A 61 -3.66 1.34 -0.39
C LEU A 61 -2.61 2.40 -0.02
N PHE A 62 -2.46 3.43 -0.86
CA PHE A 62 -1.48 4.50 -0.62
C PHE A 62 -1.86 5.32 0.64
N LYS A 63 -3.16 5.57 0.83
CA LYS A 63 -3.72 6.23 2.02
C LYS A 63 -3.41 5.43 3.28
N ALA A 64 -3.67 4.13 3.26
CA ALA A 64 -3.38 3.24 4.38
C ALA A 64 -1.89 3.24 4.73
N TRP A 65 -0.99 3.27 3.73
CA TRP A 65 0.44 3.42 3.98
C TRP A 65 0.79 4.74 4.66
N ALA A 66 0.19 5.84 4.20
CA ALA A 66 0.40 7.16 4.79
C ALA A 66 -0.10 7.23 6.24
N MET A 67 -1.25 6.61 6.53
CA MET A 67 -1.76 6.45 7.90
C MET A 67 -0.83 5.59 8.75
N PHE A 68 -0.39 4.45 8.23
CA PHE A 68 0.51 3.52 8.92
C PHE A 68 1.85 4.18 9.30
N LYS A 69 2.38 5.04 8.42
CA LYS A 69 3.58 5.84 8.71
C LYS A 69 3.33 7.06 9.60
N GLY A 70 2.08 7.32 10.01
CA GLY A 70 1.69 8.49 10.78
C GLY A 70 1.86 9.81 10.02
N LYS A 71 1.89 9.75 8.69
CA LYS A 71 2.09 10.89 7.79
C LYS A 71 0.78 11.48 7.26
N TYR A 72 -0.33 10.83 7.56
CA TYR A 72 -1.67 11.28 7.21
C TYR A 72 -2.64 10.88 8.32
N LYS A 73 -3.50 11.79 8.74
CA LYS A 73 -4.62 11.54 9.65
C LYS A 73 -5.94 11.85 8.95
N GLU A 74 -6.81 10.85 8.87
CA GLU A 74 -8.15 11.03 8.31
C GLU A 74 -8.94 12.08 9.10
N GLY A 75 -9.64 12.97 8.38
CA GLY A 75 -10.42 14.05 8.98
C GLY A 75 -9.61 15.25 9.49
N VAL A 76 -8.28 15.16 9.55
CA VAL A 76 -7.40 16.27 9.96
C VAL A 76 -6.60 16.79 8.76
N ASP A 77 -5.89 15.87 8.09
CA ASP A 77 -5.08 16.20 6.93
C ASP A 77 -5.91 16.11 5.65
N LYS A 78 -5.57 16.95 4.65
CA LYS A 78 -6.20 16.88 3.33
C LYS A 78 -5.76 15.61 2.59
N PRO A 79 -6.66 14.95 1.86
CA PRO A 79 -6.31 13.76 1.09
C PRO A 79 -5.45 14.12 -0.13
N ASP A 80 -4.21 13.63 -0.15
CA ASP A 80 -3.22 13.88 -1.20
C ASP A 80 -2.73 12.57 -1.84
N PRO A 81 -3.55 11.91 -2.69
CA PRO A 81 -3.19 10.67 -3.37
C PRO A 81 -1.83 10.67 -4.11
N PRO A 82 -1.43 11.72 -4.86
CA PRO A 82 -0.12 11.73 -5.52
C PRO A 82 1.05 11.70 -4.51
N THR A 83 0.89 12.33 -3.35
CA THR A 83 1.90 12.36 -2.28
C THR A 83 2.04 10.98 -1.65
N TRP A 84 0.93 10.32 -1.35
CA TRP A 84 0.94 8.98 -0.76
C TRP A 84 1.56 7.94 -1.70
N LYS A 85 1.21 8.00 -2.99
CA LYS A 85 1.78 7.16 -4.05
C LYS A 85 3.29 7.33 -4.15
N THR A 86 3.77 8.58 -4.18
CA THR A 86 5.21 8.89 -4.20
C THR A 86 5.93 8.32 -2.98
N ARG A 87 5.33 8.43 -1.79
CA ARG A 87 5.91 7.92 -0.56
C ARG A 87 6.02 6.40 -0.52
N LEU A 88 4.98 5.69 -0.97
CA LEU A 88 5.05 4.22 -1.04
C LEU A 88 6.13 3.79 -2.03
N ARG A 89 6.19 4.41 -3.22
CA ARG A 89 7.23 4.13 -4.22
C ARG A 89 8.63 4.27 -3.67
N CYS A 90 8.90 5.39 -3.00
CA CYS A 90 10.20 5.67 -2.41
C CYS A 90 10.53 4.67 -1.30
N ALA A 91 9.54 4.25 -0.51
CA ALA A 91 9.75 3.26 0.54
C ALA A 91 10.07 1.86 -0.04
N LEU A 92 9.40 1.46 -1.12
CA LEU A 92 9.70 0.23 -1.85
C LEU A 92 11.10 0.29 -2.49
N ASN A 93 11.40 1.35 -3.23
CA ASN A 93 12.71 1.54 -3.88
C ASN A 93 13.88 1.63 -2.90
N LYS A 94 13.64 2.10 -1.67
CA LYS A 94 14.68 2.22 -0.64
C LYS A 94 14.87 0.93 0.17
N SER A 95 13.90 0.03 0.14
CA SER A 95 13.96 -1.20 0.92
C SER A 95 14.70 -2.28 0.13
N ASN A 96 15.62 -2.96 0.80
CA ASN A 96 16.42 -4.03 0.19
C ASN A 96 15.64 -5.36 0.08
N ASP A 97 14.40 -5.39 0.59
CA ASP A 97 13.51 -6.55 0.59
C ASP A 97 12.64 -6.64 -0.68
N PHE A 98 12.61 -5.59 -1.50
CA PHE A 98 11.74 -5.53 -2.67
C PHE A 98 12.55 -5.26 -3.93
N ASP A 99 12.24 -6.03 -4.97
CA ASP A 99 12.76 -5.83 -6.31
C ASP A 99 11.59 -5.51 -7.25
N GLU A 100 11.72 -4.44 -8.04
CA GLU A 100 10.67 -4.01 -8.97
C GLU A 100 10.76 -4.83 -10.26
N ILE A 101 9.81 -5.72 -10.48
CA ILE A 101 9.70 -6.50 -11.71
C ILE A 101 8.88 -5.70 -12.72
N VAL A 102 9.54 -5.05 -13.67
CA VAL A 102 8.91 -4.24 -14.74
C VAL A 102 8.51 -5.08 -15.97
N GLU A 103 8.92 -6.35 -16.02
CA GLU A 103 8.59 -7.24 -17.15
C GLU A 103 7.09 -7.60 -17.15
N ARG A 104 6.25 -6.79 -17.81
CA ARG A 104 4.98 -7.17 -18.46
C ARG A 104 4.29 -6.01 -19.19
#